data_AF-A0A0F8X039-F1
#
_entry.id   AF-A0A0F8X039-F1
#
_cell.length_a   1.000
_cell.length_b   1.000
_cell.length_c   1.000
_cell.angle_alpha   90.00
_cell.angle_beta   90.00
_cell.angle_gamma   90.00
#
_symmetry.space_group_name_H-M   'P 1'
#
loop_
_entity.id
_entity.type
_entity.pdbx_description
1 polymer ?
#
loop_
_entity_poly.entity_id
_entity_poly.type
_entity_poly.pdbx_seq_one_letter_code
_entity_poly.pdbx_strand_id
1 'polypeptide(L)' 'FKWIYLHCGNDDDDTDGCVLVGSYLRLNRVLNSRSTYRAIYPGIVENIKAGPTYLEIIDYDTAPKAIT' A
#
# COMPACT_ATOMS: atom_id res chain seq x y z
N PHE A 1 3.22 13.65 11.51
CA PHE A 1 3.50 12.34 10.90
C PHE A 1 5.00 12.11 10.84
N LYS A 2 5.52 10.97 11.33
CA LYS A 2 6.97 10.68 11.36
C LYS A 2 7.39 9.59 10.35
N TRP A 3 6.48 8.68 10.02
CA TRP A 3 6.71 7.54 9.13
C TRP A 3 5.47 7.26 8.28
N ILE A 4 5.66 6.65 7.11
CA ILE A 4 4.58 6.10 6.28
C ILE A 4 4.61 4.59 6.47
N TYR A 5 3.50 4.02 6.94
CA TYR A 5 3.37 2.58 7.14
C TYR A 5 2.55 1.93 6.03
N LEU A 6 2.90 0.69 5.67
CA LEU A 6 1.99 -0.22 4.98
C LEU A 6 1.15 -0.92 6.06
N HIS A 7 -0.12 -0.55 6.14
CA HIS A 7 -0.97 -0.83 7.30
C HIS A 7 -1.97 -1.96 7.03
N CYS A 8 -2.18 -2.81 8.03
CA CYS A 8 -3.23 -3.81 8.02
C CYS A 8 -4.52 -3.21 8.59
N GLY A 9 -5.41 -2.73 7.71
CA GLY A 9 -6.72 -2.21 8.07
C GLY A 9 -7.73 -2.45 6.95
N ASN A 10 -8.92 -1.91 7.09
CA ASN A 10 -10.02 -2.10 6.14
C ASN A 10 -10.54 -0.80 5.53
N ASP A 11 -10.50 0.29 6.28
CA ASP A 11 -11.00 1.61 5.88
C ASP A 11 -10.21 2.73 6.58
N ASP A 12 -10.62 3.97 6.35
CA ASP A 12 -9.92 5.16 6.86
C ASP A 12 -9.94 5.28 8.39
N ASP A 13 -10.91 4.67 9.07
CA ASP A 13 -10.94 4.60 10.55
C ASP A 13 -9.81 3.72 11.12
N ASP A 14 -9.27 2.78 10.33
CA ASP A 14 -8.15 1.92 10.74
C ASP A 14 -6.78 2.58 10.53
N THR A 15 -6.72 3.84 10.06
CA THR A 15 -5.44 4.48 9.78
C THR A 15 -5.44 5.99 9.94
N ASP A 16 -4.39 6.56 10.51
CA ASP A 16 -4.19 8.01 10.54
C ASP A 16 -3.70 8.58 9.18
N GLY A 17 -4.04 7.95 8.05
CA GLY A 17 -3.59 8.33 6.71
C GLY A 17 -2.36 7.56 6.20
N CYS A 18 -2.06 6.38 6.75
CA CYS A 18 -1.09 5.45 6.18
C CYS A 18 -1.70 4.65 5.01
N VAL A 19 -0.85 4.00 4.22
CA VAL A 19 -1.31 3.20 3.07
C VAL A 19 -1.88 1.88 3.57
N LEU A 20 -3.16 1.63 3.33
CA LEU A 20 -3.79 0.32 3.58
C LEU A 20 -3.38 -0.69 2.50
N VAL A 21 -3.11 -1.93 2.90
CA VAL A 21 -2.84 -3.02 1.96
C VAL A 21 -3.95 -4.07 1.98
N GLY A 22 -4.26 -4.66 0.84
CA GLY A 22 -5.21 -5.77 0.72
C GLY A 22 -5.28 -6.31 -0.70
N SER A 23 -5.91 -7.47 -0.86
CA SER A 23 -6.02 -8.17 -2.15
C SER A 23 -7.44 -8.15 -2.72
N TYR A 24 -8.38 -7.50 -2.03
CA TYR A 24 -9.77 -7.39 -2.46
C TYR A 24 -10.31 -6.01 -2.13
N LEU A 25 -11.07 -5.44 -3.06
CA LEU A 25 -11.77 -4.17 -2.88
C LEU A 25 -13.28 -4.43 -2.82
N ARG A 26 -13.95 -3.84 -1.83
CA ARG A 26 -15.42 -3.90 -1.71
C ARG A 26 -15.95 -2.66 -1.01
N LEU A 27 -16.76 -1.87 -1.73
CA LEU A 27 -17.49 -0.70 -1.22
C LEU A 27 -16.71 0.12 -0.18
N ASN A 28 -15.76 0.95 -0.64
CA ASN A 28 -14.89 1.79 0.20
C ASN A 28 -14.04 1.02 1.22
N ARG A 29 -13.85 -0.30 1.06
CA ARG A 29 -13.02 -1.10 1.94
C ARG A 29 -11.99 -1.92 1.17
N VAL A 30 -10.84 -2.05 1.80
CA VAL A 30 -9.73 -2.92 1.42
C VAL A 30 -9.79 -4.17 2.31
N LEU A 31 -9.85 -5.37 1.75
CA LEU A 31 -10.01 -6.61 2.53
C LEU A 31 -8.78 -7.52 2.42
N ASN A 32 -8.70 -8.51 3.31
CA ASN A 32 -7.62 -9.50 3.41
C ASN A 32 -6.24 -8.89 3.75
N SER A 33 -6.22 -7.75 4.43
CA SER A 33 -5.04 -6.93 4.67
C SER A 33 -3.88 -7.66 5.36
N ARG A 34 -4.17 -8.46 6.39
CA ARG A 34 -3.14 -9.25 7.10
C ARG A 34 -2.45 -10.28 6.21
N SER A 35 -3.20 -10.96 5.36
CA SER A 35 -2.63 -11.96 4.45
C SER A 35 -1.78 -11.28 3.38
N THR A 36 -2.30 -10.18 2.81
CA THR A 36 -1.57 -9.36 1.83
C THR A 36 -0.28 -8.81 2.40
N TYR A 37 -0.30 -8.25 3.61
CA TYR A 37 0.91 -7.77 4.29
C TYR A 37 1.96 -8.87 4.43
N ARG A 38 1.56 -10.06 4.90
CA ARG A 38 2.48 -11.21 5.04
C ARG A 38 3.05 -11.67 3.69
N ALA A 39 2.29 -11.54 2.62
CA ALA A 39 2.74 -11.91 1.27
C ALA A 39 3.79 -10.93 0.72
N ILE A 40 3.60 -9.62 0.91
CA ILE A 40 4.51 -8.60 0.36
C ILE A 40 5.75 -8.35 1.24
N TYR A 41 5.65 -8.56 2.55
CA TYR A 41 6.71 -8.21 3.51
C TYR A 41 8.08 -8.83 3.20
N PRO A 42 8.20 -10.12 2.82
CA PRO A 42 9.50 -10.70 2.48
C PRO A 42 10.19 -9.96 1.32
N GLY A 43 9.44 -9.62 0.26
CA GLY A 43 9.98 -8.90 -0.89
C GLY A 43 10.46 -7.48 -0.52
N ILE A 44 9.77 -6.81 0.40
CA ILE A 44 10.17 -5.49 0.92
C ILE A 44 11.48 -5.62 1.70
N VAL A 45 11.59 -6.61 2.60
CA VAL A 45 12.80 -6.83 3.39
C VAL A 45 14.01 -7.11 2.50
N GLU A 46 13.85 -7.97 1.48
CA GLU A 46 14.96 -8.29 0.57
C GLU A 46 15.38 -7.09 -0.28
N ASN A 47 14.43 -6.25 -0.74
CA ASN A 47 14.78 -5.00 -1.44
C ASN A 47 15.55 -4.03 -0.54
N ILE A 48 15.10 -3.84 0.71
CA ILE A 48 15.78 -2.94 1.67
C ILE A 48 17.22 -3.41 1.94
N LYS A 49 17.44 -4.72 2.04
CA LYS A 49 18.80 -5.28 2.21
C LYS A 49 19.68 -5.09 0.98
N ALA A 50 19.09 -5.07 -0.22
CA ALA A 50 19.82 -4.92 -1.47
C ALA A 50 20.29 -3.48 -1.72
N GLY A 51 19.70 -2.47 -1.05
CA GLY A 51 20.13 -1.09 -1.14
C GLY A 51 18.98 -0.08 -1.03
N PRO A 52 19.19 1.15 -1.52
CA PRO A 52 18.13 2.17 -1.55
C PRO A 52 16.85 1.62 -2.18
N THR A 53 15.76 1.70 -1.44
CA THR A 53 14.45 1.16 -1.81
C THR A 53 13.44 2.28 -1.94
N TYR A 54 12.55 2.17 -2.91
CA TYR A 54 11.48 3.13 -3.18
C TYR A 54 10.13 2.42 -3.19
N LEU A 55 9.08 3.12 -2.76
CA LEU A 55 7.70 2.68 -2.90
C LEU A 55 7.03 3.55 -3.97
N GLU A 56 6.55 2.92 -5.03
CA GLU A 56 5.75 3.57 -6.07
C GLU A 56 4.26 3.27 -5.82
N ILE A 57 3.42 4.30 -5.90
CA ILE A 57 1.96 4.18 -5.80
C ILE A 57 1.40 4.56 -7.16
N ILE A 58 0.72 3.62 -7.81
CA ILE A 58 0.05 3.83 -9.10
C ILE A 58 -1.44 3.95 -8.84
N ASP A 59 -2.00 5.12 -9.12
CA ASP A 59 -3.44 5.35 -9.15
C ASP A 59 -4.00 4.90 -10.50
N TYR A 60 -4.92 3.93 -10.47
CA TYR A 60 -5.59 3.42 -11.67
C TYR A 60 -6.96 4.08 -11.90
N ASP A 61 -7.45 4.92 -10.98
CA ASP A 61 -8.74 5.58 -11.10
C ASP A 61 -8.66 6.86 -11.98
N THR A 62 -7.45 7.37 -12.20
CA THR A 62 -7.20 8.55 -13.03
C THR A 62 -6.41 8.19 -14.28
N ALA A 63 -6.93 8.50 -15.48
CA ALA A 63 -6.17 8.34 -16.72
C ALA A 63 -4.89 9.20 -16.69
N PRO A 64 -3.75 8.72 -17.24
CA PRO A 64 -2.51 9.50 -17.28
C PRO A 64 -2.75 10.88 -17.91
N LYS A 65 -2.30 11.95 -17.24
CA LYS A 65 -2.35 13.29 -17.86
C LYS A 65 -1.53 13.28 -19.14
N ALA A 66 -2.14 13.66 -20.25
CA ALA A 66 -1.44 13.87 -21.51
C ALA A 66 -0.32 14.90 -21.27
N ILE A 67 0.89 14.57 -21.68
CA ILE A 67 2.01 15.50 -21.66
C ILE A 67 1.77 16.49 -22.82
N THR A 68 1.32 17.69 -22.49
CA THR A 68 1.24 18.84 -23.41
C THR A 68 2.51 19.66 -23.34
#